data_AF-A0A257J0H4-F1
#
_entry.id   AF-A0A257J0H4-F1
#
_cell.length_a   1.000
_cell.length_b   1.000
_cell.length_c   1.000
_cell.angle_alpha   90.00
_cell.angle_beta   90.00
_cell.angle_gamma   90.00
#
_symmetry.space_group_name_H-M   'P 1'
#
loop_
_entity.id
_entity.type
_entity.pdbx_description
1 polymer ?
#
loop_
_entity_poly.entity_id
_entity_poly.type
_entity_poly.pdbx_seq_one_letter_code
_entity_poly.pdbx_strand_id
1 'polypeptide(L)'
;MLLGGLSDDAIDRIRHALPQGFATVVSTFVEAEALLPADIASKAPITWGRDCIGVGLLTALRDRSWIRFDDAAPTTTYIAPISDHLVVCEAGDALSEVIAANYAFSLGAGLQIIKPIPDEICEYLQERLYGILDQREQSQTQVFEEVLDELRARIGPVVLPPSGAVTWISRKLPLGLAHPERPSTHLFTYPDLGLAIANGFAAEQNETPGVNVAIVVDPGTTQAAEIRTTAEALAERRLLVRGLMGRSADVTTVSEDIDHFPYDLIIFSTHCGDASGYRFNYDFDDAEGIARHLVVDIAVGIGQPSDNDDDRFALTELIYFRYLDGVDLNDPRKKESLYVGTAIKDFIDLRGSLESTSKVQIPRVVGSAAMAMSDHNYIVAPQSIAANGTPIIFNNACVSWRELSGRFMFAGARAYVGTIVPVLDAEASEVATRVFRKHYGKPLAHAVWAAQNEVYGDAARRPYVVSGVYPQKLRASAQDTPGIVLRRLQQEGRAWSQRANKELASHLAHAAERSRHVADYYAREVAAWPASLGGDASAQTQSPPDRDVPGVAFESGAAIRRPPSNV
;
A
#
# COMPACT_ATOMS: atom_id res chain seq x y z
N MET A 1 4.76 -27.25 7.61
CA MET A 1 4.94 -26.53 6.32
C MET A 1 5.85 -27.36 5.42
N LEU A 2 5.61 -27.41 4.11
CA LEU A 2 6.51 -28.06 3.14
C LEU A 2 7.37 -27.01 2.45
N LEU A 3 8.67 -27.26 2.31
CA LEU A 3 9.62 -26.42 1.59
C LEU A 3 10.15 -27.19 0.39
N GLY A 4 9.80 -26.78 -0.82
CA GLY A 4 10.27 -27.42 -2.05
C GLY A 4 10.49 -26.38 -3.15
N GLY A 5 11.41 -26.67 -4.08
CA GLY A 5 11.75 -25.77 -5.19
C GLY A 5 12.49 -24.50 -4.80
N LEU A 6 13.04 -24.44 -3.58
CA LEU A 6 13.83 -23.33 -3.07
C LEU A 6 15.33 -23.64 -3.14
N SER A 7 16.17 -22.61 -3.19
CA SER A 7 17.63 -22.78 -3.03
C SER A 7 17.98 -23.19 -1.60
N ASP A 8 19.14 -23.84 -1.43
CA ASP A 8 19.61 -24.26 -0.09
C ASP A 8 19.74 -23.08 0.87
N ASP A 9 20.27 -21.92 0.42
CA ASP A 9 20.36 -20.70 1.24
C ASP A 9 18.97 -20.20 1.68
N ALA A 10 17.97 -20.26 0.80
CA ALA A 10 16.60 -19.86 1.15
C ALA A 10 15.99 -20.85 2.17
N ILE A 11 16.19 -22.15 1.97
CA ILE A 11 15.74 -23.19 2.91
C ILE A 11 16.38 -22.97 4.28
N ASP A 12 17.69 -22.75 4.34
CA ASP A 12 18.41 -22.57 5.60
C ASP A 12 17.96 -21.31 6.33
N ARG A 13 17.79 -20.19 5.61
CA ARG A 13 17.25 -18.94 6.19
C ARG A 13 15.85 -19.15 6.77
N ILE A 14 14.95 -19.79 6.03
CA ILE A 14 13.58 -20.05 6.48
C ILE A 14 13.59 -20.99 7.70
N ARG A 15 14.38 -22.06 7.68
CA ARG A 15 14.48 -23.00 8.81
C ARG A 15 15.08 -22.35 10.05
N HIS A 16 16.01 -21.41 9.89
CA HIS A 16 16.57 -20.65 11.01
C HIS A 16 15.57 -19.67 11.61
N ALA A 17 14.68 -19.10 10.78
CA ALA A 17 13.66 -18.15 11.21
C ALA A 17 12.42 -18.82 11.84
N LEU A 18 12.23 -20.13 11.67
CA LEU A 18 11.06 -20.87 12.12
C LEU A 18 11.38 -21.82 13.29
N PRO A 19 10.37 -22.19 14.12
CA PRO A 19 10.56 -23.20 15.14
C PRO A 19 11.07 -24.52 14.56
N GLN A 20 11.93 -25.21 15.30
CA GLN A 20 12.49 -26.50 14.90
C GLN A 20 11.35 -27.50 14.63
N GLY A 21 11.40 -28.17 13.47
CA GLY A 21 10.39 -29.15 13.05
C GLY A 21 9.11 -28.55 12.45
N PHE A 22 8.98 -27.22 12.36
CA PHE A 22 7.81 -26.59 11.74
C PHE A 22 7.77 -26.75 10.21
N ALA A 23 8.94 -26.94 9.59
CA ALA A 23 9.12 -27.09 8.16
C ALA A 23 9.79 -28.41 7.79
N THR A 24 9.26 -29.07 6.76
CA THR A 24 9.82 -30.28 6.15
C THR A 24 10.26 -29.95 4.73
N VAL A 25 11.52 -30.24 4.40
CA VAL A 25 12.05 -30.05 3.04
C VAL A 25 11.61 -31.23 2.19
N VAL A 26 11.09 -30.94 1.01
CA VAL A 26 10.68 -31.92 0.00
C VAL A 26 11.33 -31.59 -1.33
N SER A 27 11.99 -32.58 -1.93
CA SER A 27 12.70 -32.44 -3.21
C SER A 27 11.84 -32.90 -4.39
N THR A 28 10.84 -33.74 -4.12
CA THR A 28 9.99 -34.34 -5.17
C THR A 28 8.52 -34.32 -4.79
N PHE A 29 7.66 -34.42 -5.81
CA PHE A 29 6.22 -34.58 -5.60
C PHE A 29 5.88 -35.86 -4.81
N VAL A 30 6.62 -36.95 -5.04
CA VAL A 30 6.44 -38.23 -4.33
C VAL A 30 6.72 -38.08 -2.83
N GLU A 31 7.74 -37.32 -2.46
CA GLU A 31 8.02 -37.00 -1.06
C GLU A 31 6.90 -36.16 -0.43
N ALA A 32 6.36 -35.18 -1.16
CA ALA A 32 5.24 -34.39 -0.69
C ALA A 32 3.96 -35.24 -0.53
N GLU A 33 3.69 -36.17 -1.45
CA GLU A 33 2.55 -37.08 -1.40
C GLU A 33 2.64 -38.04 -0.21
N ALA A 34 3.82 -38.56 0.10
CA ALA A 34 4.06 -39.42 1.26
C ALA A 34 3.79 -38.73 2.62
N LEU A 35 3.72 -37.39 2.63
CA LEU A 35 3.42 -36.58 3.82
C LEU A 35 1.93 -36.24 3.95
N LEU A 36 1.08 -36.68 3.01
CA LEU A 36 -0.36 -36.46 3.10
C LEU A 36 -0.95 -37.16 4.34
N PRO A 37 -1.88 -36.52 5.07
CA PRO A 37 -2.65 -37.18 6.10
C PRO A 37 -3.37 -38.43 5.58
N ALA A 38 -3.43 -39.50 6.37
CA ALA A 38 -3.99 -40.79 5.94
C ALA A 38 -5.48 -40.69 5.51
N ASP A 39 -6.24 -39.78 6.12
CA ASP A 39 -7.64 -39.50 5.75
C ASP A 39 -7.78 -38.80 4.39
N ILE A 40 -6.75 -38.10 3.94
CA ILE A 40 -6.70 -37.45 2.62
C ILE A 40 -6.12 -38.42 1.58
N ALA A 41 -5.03 -39.11 1.91
CA ALA A 41 -4.36 -40.06 1.02
C ALA A 41 -5.25 -41.24 0.60
N SER A 42 -6.19 -41.64 1.45
CA SER A 42 -7.15 -42.72 1.15
C SER A 42 -8.31 -42.31 0.24
N LYS A 43 -8.48 -41.01 -0.06
CA LYS A 43 -9.53 -40.51 -0.96
C LYS A 43 -9.08 -40.54 -2.42
N ALA A 44 -10.04 -40.73 -3.32
CA ALA A 44 -9.82 -40.55 -4.74
C ALA A 44 -9.47 -39.06 -5.03
N PRO A 45 -8.45 -38.79 -5.86
CA PRO A 45 -8.09 -37.43 -6.23
C PRO A 45 -9.21 -36.76 -7.01
N ILE A 46 -9.40 -35.47 -6.77
CA ILE A 46 -10.14 -34.61 -7.70
C ILE A 46 -9.26 -34.43 -8.94
N THR A 47 -9.75 -34.86 -10.09
CA THR A 47 -9.06 -34.65 -11.37
C THR A 47 -9.57 -33.34 -11.98
N TRP A 48 -8.66 -32.41 -12.29
CA TRP A 48 -8.98 -31.05 -12.75
C TRP A 48 -8.10 -30.64 -13.94
N GLY A 49 -8.64 -29.83 -14.85
CA GLY A 49 -7.86 -29.27 -15.96
C GLY A 49 -6.80 -28.24 -15.50
N ARG A 50 -5.87 -27.85 -16.37
CA ARG A 50 -4.84 -26.84 -16.03
C ARG A 50 -5.31 -25.39 -16.08
N ASP A 51 -6.55 -25.16 -16.48
CA ASP A 51 -7.17 -23.84 -16.42
C ASP A 51 -7.94 -23.66 -15.12
N CYS A 52 -8.01 -22.41 -14.63
CA CYS A 52 -8.75 -22.06 -13.42
C CYS A 52 -8.35 -22.93 -12.21
N ILE A 53 -7.05 -23.15 -12.03
CA ILE A 53 -6.50 -24.05 -11.01
C ILE A 53 -6.91 -23.64 -9.60
N GLY A 54 -7.17 -22.34 -9.36
CA GLY A 54 -7.65 -21.85 -8.07
C GLY A 54 -9.01 -22.45 -7.68
N VAL A 55 -9.91 -22.63 -8.65
CA VAL A 55 -11.24 -23.22 -8.41
C VAL A 55 -11.13 -24.70 -8.11
N GLY A 56 -10.29 -25.42 -8.86
CA GLY A 56 -9.98 -26.83 -8.58
C GLY A 56 -9.38 -27.00 -7.19
N LEU A 57 -8.40 -26.17 -6.83
CA LEU A 57 -7.77 -26.21 -5.51
C LEU A 57 -8.77 -25.92 -4.38
N LEU A 58 -9.62 -24.89 -4.51
CA LEU A 58 -10.63 -24.59 -3.49
C LEU A 58 -11.64 -25.73 -3.34
N THR A 59 -12.01 -26.40 -4.44
CA THR A 59 -12.86 -27.61 -4.41
C THR A 59 -12.18 -28.70 -3.58
N ALA A 60 -10.91 -28.99 -3.85
CA ALA A 60 -10.15 -30.01 -3.14
C ALA A 60 -9.96 -29.70 -1.65
N LEU A 61 -9.69 -28.44 -1.30
CA LEU A 61 -9.59 -27.99 0.09
C LEU A 61 -10.89 -28.21 0.87
N ARG A 62 -12.05 -27.90 0.25
CA ARG A 62 -13.36 -28.07 0.88
C ARG A 62 -13.76 -29.53 1.05
N ASP A 63 -13.43 -30.37 0.06
CA ASP A 63 -13.72 -31.81 0.12
C ASP A 63 -12.71 -32.59 0.98
N ARG A 64 -11.67 -31.90 1.48
CA ARG A 64 -10.50 -32.50 2.16
C ARG A 64 -9.91 -33.63 1.32
N SER A 65 -9.69 -33.37 0.05
CA SER A 65 -9.14 -34.29 -0.94
C SER A 65 -7.87 -33.70 -1.55
N TRP A 66 -7.07 -34.52 -2.20
CA TRP A 66 -5.94 -34.05 -3.00
C TRP A 66 -6.38 -33.85 -4.46
N ILE A 67 -5.65 -32.99 -5.17
CA ILE A 67 -5.94 -32.62 -6.55
C ILE A 67 -4.88 -33.19 -7.49
N ARG A 68 -5.32 -33.68 -8.65
CA ARG A 68 -4.47 -34.12 -9.75
C ARG A 68 -4.84 -33.35 -11.00
N PHE A 69 -3.84 -32.75 -11.64
CA PHE A 69 -4.05 -32.02 -12.88
C PHE A 69 -3.94 -32.93 -14.10
N ASP A 70 -4.91 -32.84 -15.01
CA ASP A 70 -4.99 -33.59 -16.27
C ASP A 70 -5.61 -32.68 -17.34
N ASP A 71 -4.92 -32.52 -18.47
CA ASP A 71 -5.34 -31.59 -19.54
C ASP A 71 -6.68 -31.97 -20.19
N ALA A 72 -7.10 -33.24 -20.07
CA ALA A 72 -8.39 -33.70 -20.58
C ALA A 72 -9.56 -33.51 -19.59
N ALA A 73 -9.27 -33.11 -18.34
CA ALA A 73 -10.29 -32.97 -17.31
C ALA A 73 -11.07 -31.66 -17.43
N PRO A 74 -12.36 -31.65 -17.05
CA PRO A 74 -13.19 -30.46 -17.10
C PRO A 74 -12.70 -29.41 -16.10
N THR A 75 -12.97 -28.14 -16.42
CA THR A 75 -12.75 -27.00 -15.54
C THR A 75 -14.03 -26.19 -15.40
N THR A 76 -14.13 -25.43 -14.33
CA THR A 76 -15.15 -24.38 -14.16
C THR A 76 -14.47 -23.12 -13.65
N THR A 77 -15.08 -21.98 -13.93
CA THR A 77 -14.55 -20.68 -13.52
C THR A 77 -15.11 -20.23 -12.17
N TYR A 78 -16.01 -20.99 -11.55
CA TYR A 78 -16.74 -20.55 -10.36
C TYR A 78 -17.01 -21.70 -9.40
N ILE A 79 -16.81 -21.41 -8.11
CA ILE A 79 -17.31 -22.22 -7.01
C ILE A 79 -18.06 -21.34 -6.01
N ALA A 80 -19.27 -21.79 -5.65
CA ALA A 80 -20.16 -21.04 -4.79
C ALA A 80 -19.58 -20.78 -3.39
N PRO A 81 -19.94 -19.66 -2.76
CA PRO A 81 -19.47 -19.34 -1.42
C PRO A 81 -20.20 -20.18 -0.35
N ILE A 82 -19.52 -20.45 0.78
CA ILE A 82 -20.14 -21.02 2.00
C ILE A 82 -20.55 -19.87 2.93
N SER A 83 -19.75 -18.81 2.97
CA SER A 83 -20.04 -17.54 3.65
C SER A 83 -20.66 -16.53 2.69
N ASP A 84 -20.96 -15.32 3.18
CA ASP A 84 -21.47 -14.22 2.36
C ASP A 84 -20.30 -13.39 1.79
N HIS A 85 -19.36 -14.05 1.11
CA HIS A 85 -18.17 -13.41 0.53
C HIS A 85 -17.76 -14.08 -0.78
N LEU A 86 -17.35 -13.28 -1.76
CA LEU A 86 -16.83 -13.77 -3.04
C LEU A 86 -15.41 -13.24 -3.26
N VAL A 87 -14.52 -14.10 -3.70
CA VAL A 87 -13.21 -13.71 -4.24
C VAL A 87 -13.28 -13.80 -5.76
N VAL A 88 -12.91 -12.74 -6.45
CA VAL A 88 -12.79 -12.73 -7.91
C VAL A 88 -11.33 -12.53 -8.26
N CYS A 89 -10.73 -13.46 -9.00
CA CYS A 89 -9.33 -13.41 -9.39
C CYS A 89 -9.21 -13.35 -10.91
N GLU A 90 -8.39 -12.43 -11.40
CA GLU A 90 -7.94 -12.38 -12.78
C GLU A 90 -7.04 -13.59 -13.08
N ALA A 91 -7.30 -14.29 -14.19
CA ALA A 91 -6.44 -15.37 -14.65
C ALA A 91 -5.12 -14.84 -15.23
N GLY A 92 -4.14 -15.73 -15.42
CA GLY A 92 -2.87 -15.42 -16.10
C GLY A 92 -1.64 -15.56 -15.21
N ASP A 93 -1.82 -15.63 -13.89
CA ASP A 93 -0.78 -16.02 -12.94
C ASP A 93 -1.27 -17.16 -12.05
N ALA A 94 -0.67 -18.35 -12.24
CA ALA A 94 -1.00 -19.55 -11.49
C ALA A 94 -0.78 -19.37 -9.98
N LEU A 95 0.24 -18.61 -9.58
CA LEU A 95 0.51 -18.37 -8.16
C LEU A 95 -0.60 -17.53 -7.52
N SER A 96 -1.04 -16.48 -8.21
CA SER A 96 -2.17 -15.65 -7.78
C SER A 96 -3.46 -16.47 -7.60
N GLU A 97 -3.76 -17.40 -8.51
CA GLU A 97 -4.93 -18.28 -8.37
C GLU A 97 -4.83 -19.21 -7.15
N VAL A 98 -3.65 -19.77 -6.89
CA VAL A 98 -3.40 -20.61 -5.71
C VAL A 98 -3.56 -19.80 -4.42
N ILE A 99 -3.03 -18.59 -4.38
CA ILE A 99 -3.18 -17.68 -3.22
C ILE A 99 -4.64 -17.29 -3.04
N ALA A 100 -5.35 -16.93 -4.12
CA ALA A 100 -6.77 -16.60 -4.12
C ALA A 100 -7.63 -17.73 -3.56
N ALA A 101 -7.33 -18.98 -3.93
CA ALA A 101 -8.03 -20.17 -3.41
C ALA A 101 -7.82 -20.34 -1.90
N ASN A 102 -6.60 -20.18 -1.39
CA ASN A 102 -6.31 -20.27 0.04
C ASN A 102 -6.97 -19.11 0.82
N TYR A 103 -6.92 -17.90 0.26
CA TYR A 103 -7.62 -16.74 0.82
C TYR A 103 -9.14 -16.99 0.89
N ALA A 104 -9.74 -17.45 -0.21
CA ALA A 104 -11.16 -17.78 -0.25
C ALA A 104 -11.52 -18.89 0.75
N PHE A 105 -10.71 -19.94 0.84
CA PHE A 105 -10.88 -21.03 1.81
C PHE A 105 -10.89 -20.52 3.25
N SER A 106 -9.94 -19.64 3.61
CA SER A 106 -9.83 -19.09 4.96
C SER A 106 -11.05 -18.27 5.40
N LEU A 107 -11.78 -17.68 4.46
CA LEU A 107 -12.98 -16.88 4.70
C LEU A 107 -14.29 -17.65 4.47
N GLY A 108 -14.22 -18.91 4.04
CA GLY A 108 -15.39 -19.64 3.52
C GLY A 108 -15.99 -19.01 2.26
N ALA A 109 -15.25 -18.12 1.60
CA ALA A 109 -15.70 -17.37 0.43
C ALA A 109 -15.77 -18.27 -0.81
N GLY A 110 -16.56 -17.83 -1.80
CA GLY A 110 -16.55 -18.39 -3.14
C GLY A 110 -15.33 -17.90 -3.91
N LEU A 111 -15.05 -18.54 -5.05
CA LEU A 111 -13.99 -18.10 -5.95
C LEU A 111 -14.53 -18.07 -7.38
N GLN A 112 -14.30 -16.96 -8.07
CA GLN A 112 -14.54 -16.81 -9.50
C GLN A 112 -13.25 -16.41 -10.21
N ILE A 113 -12.92 -17.09 -11.30
CA ILE A 113 -11.81 -16.74 -12.19
C ILE A 113 -12.38 -16.00 -13.41
N ILE A 114 -11.84 -14.82 -13.68
CA ILE A 114 -12.20 -13.99 -14.84
C ILE A 114 -11.04 -13.90 -15.83
N LYS A 115 -11.36 -13.52 -17.06
CA LYS A 115 -10.32 -13.34 -18.10
C LYS A 115 -9.41 -12.16 -17.75
N PRO A 116 -8.12 -12.23 -18.12
CA PRO A 116 -7.23 -11.08 -17.97
C PRO A 116 -7.69 -9.91 -18.84
N ILE A 117 -7.58 -8.71 -18.28
CA ILE A 117 -7.80 -7.45 -18.97
C ILE A 117 -6.43 -6.98 -19.50
N PRO A 118 -6.28 -6.74 -20.80
CA PRO A 118 -5.01 -6.27 -21.36
C PRO A 118 -4.51 -4.99 -20.69
N ASP A 119 -3.20 -4.89 -20.47
CA ASP A 119 -2.56 -3.74 -19.82
C ASP A 119 -2.87 -2.42 -20.54
N GLU A 120 -2.90 -2.42 -21.88
CA GLU A 120 -3.28 -1.25 -22.71
C GLU A 120 -4.68 -0.72 -22.34
N ILE A 121 -5.63 -1.63 -22.08
CA ILE A 121 -7.00 -1.27 -21.69
C ILE A 121 -7.01 -0.79 -20.24
N CYS A 122 -6.24 -1.42 -19.34
CA CYS A 122 -6.11 -0.94 -17.97
C CYS A 122 -5.61 0.51 -17.91
N GLU A 123 -4.56 0.82 -18.68
CA GLU A 123 -3.98 2.16 -18.74
C GLU A 123 -4.96 3.17 -19.35
N TYR A 124 -5.63 2.80 -20.44
CA TYR A 124 -6.68 3.63 -21.04
C TYR A 124 -7.79 3.98 -20.05
N LEU A 125 -8.34 2.99 -19.33
CA LEU A 125 -9.42 3.21 -18.36
C LEU A 125 -8.96 4.04 -17.17
N GLN A 126 -7.74 3.81 -16.66
CA GLN A 126 -7.19 4.63 -15.58
C GLN A 126 -6.97 6.08 -16.02
N GLU A 127 -6.46 6.33 -17.22
CA GLU A 127 -6.30 7.69 -17.75
C GLU A 127 -7.65 8.40 -17.95
N ARG A 128 -8.70 7.68 -18.36
CA ARG A 128 -10.06 8.25 -18.43
C ARG A 128 -10.58 8.69 -17.06
N LEU A 129 -10.38 7.88 -16.03
CA LEU A 129 -10.76 8.20 -14.65
C LEU A 129 -9.92 9.37 -14.10
N TYR A 130 -8.62 9.39 -14.39
CA TYR A 130 -7.71 10.45 -13.97
C TYR A 130 -8.10 11.81 -14.59
N GLY A 131 -8.30 11.86 -15.90
CA GLY A 131 -8.63 13.06 -16.67
C GLY A 131 -10.11 13.42 -16.67
N ILE A 132 -10.93 12.88 -15.76
CA ILE A 132 -12.39 13.06 -15.77
C ILE A 132 -12.81 14.53 -15.62
N LEU A 133 -11.99 15.35 -14.94
CA LEU A 133 -12.21 16.80 -14.81
C LEU A 133 -11.77 17.60 -16.04
N ASP A 134 -10.90 17.04 -16.88
CA ASP A 134 -10.34 17.72 -18.05
C ASP A 134 -11.30 17.67 -19.26
N GLN A 135 -12.27 16.74 -19.24
CA GLN A 135 -13.24 16.51 -20.31
C GLN A 135 -14.40 17.50 -20.23
N ARG A 136 -14.15 18.77 -20.59
CA ARG A 136 -15.15 19.87 -20.51
C ARG A 136 -16.41 19.67 -21.35
N GLU A 137 -16.36 18.79 -22.35
CA GLU A 137 -17.46 18.53 -23.29
C GLU A 137 -18.39 17.39 -22.83
N GLN A 138 -17.99 16.58 -21.85
CA GLN A 138 -18.78 15.47 -21.32
C GLN A 138 -19.09 15.68 -19.83
N SER A 139 -20.25 15.19 -19.37
CA SER A 139 -20.52 15.19 -17.93
C SER A 139 -19.63 14.16 -17.23
N GLN A 140 -19.08 14.50 -16.07
CA GLN A 140 -18.23 13.60 -15.29
C GLN A 140 -18.95 12.28 -14.95
N THR A 141 -20.26 12.36 -14.64
CA THR A 141 -21.09 11.19 -14.37
C THR A 141 -21.15 10.25 -15.56
N GLN A 142 -21.34 10.78 -16.77
CA GLN A 142 -21.38 9.97 -17.99
C GLN A 142 -20.04 9.26 -18.25
N VAL A 143 -18.91 9.97 -18.12
CA VAL A 143 -17.57 9.37 -18.29
C VAL A 143 -17.36 8.23 -17.30
N PHE A 144 -17.77 8.45 -16.04
CA PHE A 144 -17.67 7.44 -15.00
C PHE A 144 -18.53 6.22 -15.32
N GLU A 145 -19.80 6.41 -15.70
CA GLU A 145 -20.73 5.33 -16.07
C GLU A 145 -20.23 4.54 -17.28
N GLU A 146 -19.71 5.20 -18.32
CA GLU A 146 -19.10 4.54 -19.48
C GLU A 146 -17.90 3.67 -19.09
N VAL A 147 -17.05 4.15 -18.16
CA VAL A 147 -15.95 3.34 -17.62
C VAL A 147 -16.48 2.15 -16.83
N LEU A 148 -17.52 2.32 -16.01
CA LEU A 148 -18.12 1.21 -15.26
C LEU A 148 -18.71 0.16 -16.19
N ASP A 149 -19.39 0.57 -17.26
CA ASP A 149 -19.99 -0.34 -18.23
C ASP A 149 -18.92 -1.09 -19.02
N GLU A 150 -17.82 -0.43 -19.39
CA GLU A 150 -16.68 -1.12 -19.98
C GLU A 150 -16.06 -2.12 -19.01
N LEU A 151 -15.87 -1.77 -17.74
CA LEU A 151 -15.37 -2.69 -16.72
C LEU A 151 -16.29 -3.92 -16.58
N ARG A 152 -17.62 -3.73 -16.47
CA ARG A 152 -18.60 -4.83 -16.41
C ARG A 152 -18.53 -5.73 -17.63
N ALA A 153 -18.41 -5.15 -18.83
CA ALA A 153 -18.31 -5.91 -20.06
C ALA A 153 -17.04 -6.77 -20.10
N ARG A 154 -15.93 -6.29 -19.53
CA ARG A 154 -14.64 -7.03 -19.46
C ARG A 154 -14.65 -8.11 -18.38
N ILE A 155 -15.23 -7.81 -17.22
CA ILE A 155 -15.37 -8.74 -16.09
C ILE A 155 -16.32 -9.90 -16.47
N GLY A 156 -17.40 -9.59 -17.20
CA GLY A 156 -18.46 -10.54 -17.50
C GLY A 156 -19.40 -10.78 -16.32
N PRO A 157 -20.26 -11.81 -16.39
CA PRO A 157 -21.23 -12.08 -15.34
C PRO A 157 -20.56 -12.53 -14.04
N VAL A 158 -20.89 -11.86 -12.93
CA VAL A 158 -20.44 -12.21 -11.57
C VAL A 158 -21.66 -12.40 -10.68
N VAL A 159 -21.70 -13.52 -9.95
CA VAL A 159 -22.79 -13.81 -9.01
C VAL A 159 -22.46 -13.18 -7.66
N LEU A 160 -22.90 -11.95 -7.48
CA LEU A 160 -22.64 -11.21 -6.24
C LEU A 160 -23.40 -11.81 -5.04
N PRO A 161 -22.77 -11.88 -3.86
CA PRO A 161 -23.46 -12.24 -2.64
C PRO A 161 -24.59 -11.24 -2.30
N PRO A 162 -25.74 -11.68 -1.76
CA PRO A 162 -26.90 -10.80 -1.55
C PRO A 162 -26.71 -9.77 -0.42
N SER A 163 -25.96 -10.09 0.64
CA SER A 163 -25.69 -9.19 1.77
C SER A 163 -24.19 -9.07 2.11
N GLY A 164 -23.36 -9.63 1.25
CA GLY A 164 -21.95 -9.87 1.49
C GLY A 164 -21.02 -8.83 0.89
N ALA A 165 -19.75 -9.23 0.75
CA ALA A 165 -18.70 -8.43 0.15
C ALA A 165 -17.92 -9.19 -0.93
N VAL A 166 -17.15 -8.45 -1.71
CA VAL A 166 -16.31 -9.01 -2.78
C VAL A 166 -14.85 -8.58 -2.61
N THR A 167 -13.91 -9.51 -2.71
CA THR A 167 -12.49 -9.19 -2.85
C THR A 167 -12.07 -9.42 -4.29
N TRP A 168 -11.55 -8.39 -4.94
CA TRP A 168 -11.04 -8.43 -6.30
C TRP A 168 -9.53 -8.57 -6.29
N ILE A 169 -9.01 -9.55 -7.01
CA ILE A 169 -7.58 -9.81 -7.18
C ILE A 169 -7.25 -9.59 -8.65
N SER A 170 -6.56 -8.50 -8.96
CA SER A 170 -6.18 -8.12 -10.32
C SER A 170 -4.92 -7.26 -10.32
N ARG A 171 -4.32 -7.02 -11.49
CA ARG A 171 -3.01 -6.36 -11.57
C ARG A 171 -3.04 -4.85 -11.40
N LYS A 172 -3.96 -4.15 -12.10
CA LYS A 172 -3.94 -2.68 -12.24
C LYS A 172 -5.28 -2.00 -11.89
N LEU A 173 -6.40 -2.62 -12.24
CA LEU A 173 -7.72 -1.98 -12.13
C LEU A 173 -8.45 -2.37 -10.85
N PRO A 174 -9.07 -1.41 -10.14
CA PRO A 174 -9.95 -1.69 -9.01
C PRO A 174 -11.32 -2.16 -9.52
N LEU A 175 -11.42 -3.45 -9.87
CA LEU A 175 -12.61 -4.02 -10.53
C LEU A 175 -13.90 -3.89 -9.70
N GLY A 176 -13.80 -3.70 -8.39
CA GLY A 176 -14.94 -3.41 -7.52
C GLY A 176 -15.72 -2.15 -7.89
N LEU A 177 -15.12 -1.20 -8.63
CA LEU A 177 -15.84 -0.04 -9.16
C LEU A 177 -17.03 -0.43 -10.05
N ALA A 178 -16.95 -1.56 -10.75
CA ALA A 178 -18.03 -2.05 -11.60
C ALA A 178 -19.28 -2.47 -10.79
N HIS A 179 -19.12 -2.73 -9.49
CA HIS A 179 -20.15 -3.27 -8.61
C HIS A 179 -20.30 -2.44 -7.32
N PRO A 180 -20.65 -1.14 -7.42
CA PRO A 180 -20.78 -0.25 -6.26
C PRO A 180 -21.90 -0.66 -5.29
N GLU A 181 -22.81 -1.55 -5.70
CA GLU A 181 -23.88 -2.12 -4.89
C GLU A 181 -23.40 -3.01 -3.74
N ARG A 182 -22.11 -3.38 -3.71
CA ARG A 182 -21.50 -4.18 -2.64
C ARG A 182 -20.23 -3.54 -2.09
N PRO A 183 -19.96 -3.69 -0.78
CA PRO A 183 -18.64 -3.45 -0.23
C PRO A 183 -17.60 -4.32 -0.94
N SER A 184 -16.47 -3.73 -1.28
CA SER A 184 -15.39 -4.47 -1.94
C SER A 184 -14.01 -4.09 -1.43
N THR A 185 -13.09 -5.06 -1.47
CA THR A 185 -11.65 -4.81 -1.38
C THR A 185 -10.94 -5.18 -2.67
N HIS A 186 -9.74 -4.63 -2.84
CA HIS A 186 -8.82 -4.96 -3.92
C HIS A 186 -7.51 -5.51 -3.36
N LEU A 187 -6.93 -6.50 -4.04
CA LEU A 187 -5.59 -7.01 -3.78
C LEU A 187 -4.85 -7.08 -5.11
N PHE A 188 -3.62 -6.59 -5.12
CA PHE A 188 -2.79 -6.61 -6.31
C PHE A 188 -2.13 -7.99 -6.49
N THR A 189 -2.12 -8.51 -7.71
CA THR A 189 -1.35 -9.74 -8.04
C THR A 189 0.17 -9.50 -7.94
N TYR A 190 0.61 -8.25 -8.11
CA TYR A 190 2.01 -7.82 -8.07
C TYR A 190 2.11 -6.47 -7.31
N PRO A 191 3.17 -6.17 -6.54
CA PRO A 191 4.41 -6.94 -6.38
C PRO A 191 4.35 -8.16 -5.46
N ASP A 192 3.52 -8.16 -4.42
CA ASP A 192 3.47 -9.29 -3.47
C ASP A 192 2.07 -9.51 -2.86
N LEU A 193 1.26 -10.31 -3.56
CA LEU A 193 -0.09 -10.71 -3.10
C LEU A 193 -0.04 -11.50 -1.78
N GLY A 194 0.94 -12.39 -1.64
CA GLY A 194 1.06 -13.29 -0.50
C GLY A 194 1.37 -12.53 0.78
N LEU A 195 2.35 -11.63 0.73
CA LEU A 195 2.73 -10.78 1.86
C LEU A 195 1.60 -9.83 2.27
N ALA A 196 0.90 -9.22 1.30
CA ALA A 196 -0.26 -8.37 1.58
C ALA A 196 -1.35 -9.12 2.36
N ILE A 197 -1.64 -10.37 1.98
CA ILE A 197 -2.61 -11.22 2.68
C ILE A 197 -2.10 -11.63 4.06
N ALA A 198 -0.84 -12.04 4.18
CA ALA A 198 -0.23 -12.44 5.44
C ALA A 198 -0.23 -11.29 6.46
N ASN A 199 0.22 -10.09 6.06
CA ASN A 199 0.21 -8.89 6.89
C ASN A 199 -1.21 -8.53 7.34
N GLY A 200 -2.17 -8.61 6.41
CA GLY A 200 -3.58 -8.40 6.70
C GLY A 200 -4.11 -9.35 7.77
N PHE A 201 -3.99 -10.67 7.55
CA PHE A 201 -4.50 -11.64 8.52
C PHE A 201 -3.77 -11.58 9.86
N ALA A 202 -2.46 -11.38 9.87
CA ALA A 202 -1.67 -11.26 11.08
C ALA A 202 -2.19 -10.10 11.95
N ALA A 203 -2.49 -8.95 11.35
CA ALA A 203 -3.02 -7.81 12.07
C ALA A 203 -4.41 -8.02 12.66
N GLU A 204 -5.23 -8.91 12.08
CA GLU A 204 -6.61 -9.15 12.53
C GLU A 204 -6.76 -10.32 13.50
N GLN A 205 -5.67 -11.03 13.84
CA GLN A 205 -5.71 -12.12 14.82
C GLN A 205 -6.24 -11.66 16.19
N ASN A 206 -6.67 -12.62 16.99
CA ASN A 206 -7.04 -12.35 18.38
C ASN A 206 -5.80 -11.89 19.15
N GLU A 207 -5.99 -10.99 20.12
CA GLU A 207 -4.93 -10.47 21.01
C GLU A 207 -3.86 -9.61 20.32
N THR A 208 -3.92 -9.41 19.00
CA THR A 208 -3.05 -8.44 18.33
C THR A 208 -3.51 -7.01 18.58
N PRO A 209 -2.58 -6.07 18.80
CA PRO A 209 -2.89 -4.66 18.89
C PRO A 209 -3.69 -4.16 17.68
N GLY A 210 -4.77 -3.42 17.97
CA GLY A 210 -5.50 -2.67 16.96
C GLY A 210 -4.77 -1.39 16.51
N VAL A 211 -5.54 -0.41 16.06
CA VAL A 211 -5.08 0.95 15.79
C VAL A 211 -5.03 1.75 17.08
N ASN A 212 -3.82 2.08 17.52
CA ASN A 212 -3.58 2.82 18.77
C ASN A 212 -2.71 4.06 18.56
N VAL A 213 -1.91 4.08 17.51
CA VAL A 213 -1.10 5.23 17.10
C VAL A 213 -1.56 5.70 15.73
N ALA A 214 -1.96 6.95 15.63
CA ALA A 214 -2.38 7.58 14.38
C ALA A 214 -1.49 8.79 14.06
N ILE A 215 -1.04 8.87 12.81
CA ILE A 215 -0.46 10.09 12.24
C ILE A 215 -1.51 10.78 11.39
N VAL A 216 -1.62 12.09 11.51
CA VAL A 216 -2.52 12.89 10.69
C VAL A 216 -1.73 14.00 10.01
N VAL A 217 -1.76 14.01 8.68
CA VAL A 217 -0.93 14.88 7.83
C VAL A 217 -1.82 15.87 7.08
N ASP A 218 -1.60 17.16 7.33
CA ASP A 218 -2.27 18.27 6.65
C ASP A 218 -1.27 19.41 6.42
N PRO A 219 -0.71 19.55 5.21
CA PRO A 219 0.23 20.63 4.88
C PRO A 219 -0.45 22.00 4.71
N GLY A 220 -1.78 22.10 4.88
CA GLY A 220 -2.53 23.33 4.67
C GLY A 220 -2.73 23.69 3.20
N THR A 221 -2.60 22.71 2.31
CA THR A 221 -2.80 22.88 0.85
C THR A 221 -4.27 22.77 0.44
N THR A 222 -5.13 22.25 1.32
CA THR A 222 -6.57 22.05 1.13
C THR A 222 -7.38 22.74 2.25
N GLN A 223 -8.68 22.95 2.07
CA GLN A 223 -9.54 23.46 3.16
C GLN A 223 -9.97 22.31 4.09
N ALA A 224 -9.00 21.67 4.75
CA ALA A 224 -9.16 20.41 5.46
C ALA A 224 -9.75 20.53 6.89
N ALA A 225 -11.00 20.99 7.03
CA ALA A 225 -11.70 20.95 8.32
C ALA A 225 -11.87 19.51 8.88
N GLU A 226 -11.77 18.49 8.03
CA GLU A 226 -11.84 17.07 8.40
C GLU A 226 -10.73 16.59 9.29
N ILE A 227 -9.53 17.14 9.17
CA ILE A 227 -8.36 16.58 9.83
C ILE A 227 -8.43 16.78 11.33
N ARG A 228 -8.81 17.99 11.75
CA ARG A 228 -9.08 18.26 13.16
C ARG A 228 -10.22 17.40 13.68
N THR A 229 -11.31 17.32 12.93
CA THR A 229 -12.51 16.52 13.24
C THR A 229 -12.18 15.03 13.41
N THR A 230 -11.29 14.51 12.57
CA THR A 230 -10.81 13.13 12.57
C THR A 230 -9.84 12.89 13.72
N ALA A 231 -8.88 13.79 13.94
CA ALA A 231 -7.97 13.73 15.08
C ALA A 231 -8.73 13.71 16.42
N GLU A 232 -9.75 14.56 16.56
CA GLU A 232 -10.66 14.56 17.72
C GLU A 232 -11.37 13.21 17.87
N ALA A 233 -11.94 12.67 16.78
CA ALA A 233 -12.63 11.38 16.81
C ALA A 233 -11.70 10.22 17.24
N LEU A 234 -10.43 10.26 16.82
CA LEU A 234 -9.42 9.26 17.21
C LEU A 234 -8.98 9.46 18.66
N ALA A 235 -8.80 10.70 19.10
CA ALA A 235 -8.43 11.04 20.48
C ALA A 235 -9.54 10.65 21.49
N GLU A 236 -10.82 10.85 21.15
CA GLU A 236 -11.97 10.38 21.95
C GLU A 236 -11.93 8.86 22.19
N ARG A 237 -11.27 8.11 21.29
CA ARG A 237 -11.08 6.66 21.38
C ARG A 237 -9.76 6.28 22.07
N ARG A 238 -9.07 7.25 22.67
CA ARG A 238 -7.80 7.11 23.39
C ARG A 238 -6.63 6.64 22.51
N LEU A 239 -6.67 6.95 21.22
CA LEU A 239 -5.51 6.78 20.35
C LEU A 239 -4.48 7.87 20.65
N LEU A 240 -3.20 7.52 20.55
CA LEU A 240 -2.12 8.49 20.49
C LEU A 240 -2.14 9.10 19.08
N VAL A 241 -2.41 10.40 18.99
CA VAL A 241 -2.51 11.12 17.71
C VAL A 241 -1.31 12.06 17.56
N ARG A 242 -0.50 11.84 16.53
CA ARG A 242 0.57 12.74 16.09
C ARG A 242 0.06 13.57 14.91
N GLY A 243 0.04 14.89 15.06
CA GLY A 243 -0.38 15.81 14.01
C GLY A 243 0.81 16.43 13.31
N LEU A 244 0.89 16.30 11.99
CA LEU A 244 1.80 17.05 11.12
C LEU A 244 0.96 18.09 10.37
N MET A 245 1.00 19.34 10.84
CA MET A 245 0.08 20.40 10.41
C MET A 245 0.82 21.61 9.86
N GLY A 246 0.36 22.15 8.73
CA GLY A 246 0.96 23.30 8.06
C GLY A 246 2.43 23.05 7.78
N ARG A 247 3.30 23.94 8.29
CA ARG A 247 4.76 23.88 8.04
C ARG A 247 5.44 22.63 8.59
N SER A 248 4.86 21.92 9.55
CA SER A 248 5.46 20.68 10.07
C SER A 248 5.10 19.46 9.22
N ALA A 249 4.27 19.61 8.18
CA ALA A 249 4.04 18.62 7.14
C ALA A 249 4.86 18.98 5.90
N ASP A 250 6.17 19.16 6.09
CA ASP A 250 7.15 19.26 5.02
C ASP A 250 7.56 17.86 4.51
N VAL A 251 8.22 17.79 3.35
CA VAL A 251 8.62 16.53 2.72
C VAL A 251 9.50 15.68 3.64
N THR A 252 10.46 16.27 4.34
CA THR A 252 11.44 15.55 5.16
C THR A 252 10.75 14.91 6.35
N THR A 253 10.05 15.69 7.16
CA THR A 253 9.34 15.24 8.36
C THR A 253 8.32 14.15 8.01
N VAL A 254 7.52 14.35 6.95
CA VAL A 254 6.52 13.36 6.54
C VAL A 254 7.17 12.08 6.03
N SER A 255 8.26 12.17 5.25
CA SER A 255 8.97 10.99 4.76
C SER A 255 9.62 10.18 5.88
N GLU A 256 10.28 10.84 6.84
CA GLU A 256 10.88 10.21 8.01
C GLU A 256 9.81 9.54 8.88
N ASP A 257 8.68 10.21 9.12
CA ASP A 257 7.59 9.62 9.92
C ASP A 257 6.93 8.43 9.22
N ILE A 258 6.76 8.48 7.88
CA ILE A 258 6.24 7.34 7.11
C ILE A 258 7.13 6.12 7.25
N ASP A 259 8.45 6.30 7.16
CA ASP A 259 9.41 5.20 7.13
C ASP A 259 9.75 4.69 8.55
N HIS A 260 9.86 5.60 9.53
CA HIS A 260 10.55 5.34 10.79
C HIS A 260 9.70 5.57 12.06
N PHE A 261 8.64 6.39 12.02
CA PHE A 261 7.78 6.51 13.19
C PHE A 261 6.93 5.24 13.33
N PRO A 262 6.79 4.61 14.50
CA PRO A 262 5.88 3.49 14.67
C PRO A 262 4.42 3.96 14.75
N TYR A 263 3.62 3.65 13.74
CA TYR A 263 2.18 3.96 13.69
C TYR A 263 1.33 2.77 13.22
N ASP A 264 0.04 2.83 13.53
CA ASP A 264 -0.95 1.83 13.09
C ASP A 264 -1.90 2.39 12.01
N LEU A 265 -2.03 3.71 11.95
CA LEU A 265 -2.86 4.45 11.01
C LEU A 265 -2.13 5.73 10.60
N ILE A 266 -2.16 6.06 9.31
CA ILE A 266 -1.79 7.40 8.83
C ILE A 266 -2.89 7.94 7.93
N ILE A 267 -3.21 9.21 8.10
CA ILE A 267 -4.25 9.91 7.35
C ILE A 267 -3.61 11.07 6.61
N PHE A 268 -3.77 11.11 5.29
CA PHE A 268 -3.32 12.22 4.47
C PHE A 268 -4.51 13.07 4.03
N SER A 269 -4.41 14.39 4.23
CA SER A 269 -5.29 15.39 3.64
C SER A 269 -4.44 16.38 2.86
N THR A 270 -4.23 16.08 1.58
CA THR A 270 -3.44 16.92 0.68
C THR A 270 -3.91 16.74 -0.76
N HIS A 271 -3.29 17.47 -1.69
CA HIS A 271 -3.40 17.19 -3.11
C HIS A 271 -2.45 16.06 -3.51
N CYS A 272 -2.92 15.22 -4.42
CA CYS A 272 -2.14 14.17 -5.06
C CYS A 272 -2.43 14.19 -6.56
N GLY A 273 -1.40 13.95 -7.36
CA GLY A 273 -1.51 13.91 -8.82
C GLY A 273 -0.14 13.79 -9.47
N ASP A 274 -0.12 13.72 -10.78
CA ASP A 274 1.13 13.69 -11.52
C ASP A 274 1.81 15.07 -11.51
N ALA A 275 3.08 15.08 -11.13
CA ALA A 275 3.92 16.28 -11.14
C ALA A 275 4.51 16.55 -12.52
N SER A 276 4.84 17.83 -12.77
CA SER A 276 5.73 18.19 -13.87
C SER A 276 7.14 17.63 -13.65
N GLY A 277 7.89 17.48 -14.74
CA GLY A 277 9.25 16.95 -14.65
C GLY A 277 10.05 17.20 -15.92
N TYR A 278 10.96 16.28 -16.21
CA TYR A 278 11.85 16.39 -17.36
C TYR A 278 11.90 15.08 -18.14
N ARG A 279 11.94 15.18 -19.46
CA ARG A 279 12.33 14.09 -20.35
C ARG A 279 13.82 14.19 -20.65
N PHE A 280 14.55 13.12 -20.42
CA PHE A 280 15.96 12.99 -20.74
C PHE A 280 16.17 11.92 -21.79
N ASN A 281 17.12 12.19 -22.69
CA ASN A 281 17.65 11.20 -23.62
C ASN A 281 19.10 10.89 -23.22
N TYR A 282 19.45 9.61 -23.27
CA TYR A 282 20.78 9.10 -22.97
C TYR A 282 21.24 8.17 -24.09
N ASP A 283 22.49 8.35 -24.51
CA ASP A 283 23.19 7.41 -25.40
C ASP A 283 24.32 6.77 -24.59
N PHE A 284 24.37 5.44 -24.55
CA PHE A 284 25.40 4.70 -23.82
C PHE A 284 25.60 3.30 -24.42
N ASP A 285 26.76 2.70 -24.20
CA ASP A 285 26.99 1.29 -24.52
C ASP A 285 26.65 0.43 -23.30
N ASP A 286 25.83 -0.61 -23.50
CA ASP A 286 25.55 -1.58 -22.44
C ASP A 286 26.73 -2.56 -22.24
N ALA A 287 26.66 -3.38 -21.19
CA ALA A 287 27.70 -4.35 -20.85
C ALA A 287 27.88 -5.45 -21.91
N GLU A 288 26.94 -5.57 -22.85
CA GLU A 288 27.00 -6.48 -24.00
C GLU A 288 27.66 -5.82 -25.23
N GLY A 289 28.01 -4.53 -25.14
CA GLY A 289 28.62 -3.76 -26.22
C GLY A 289 27.60 -3.26 -27.26
N ILE A 290 26.32 -3.21 -26.90
CA ILE A 290 25.26 -2.68 -27.76
C ILE A 290 25.10 -1.19 -27.45
N ALA A 291 25.19 -0.36 -28.47
CA ALA A 291 24.87 1.07 -28.37
C ALA A 291 23.37 1.24 -28.14
N ARG A 292 23.00 1.87 -27.02
CA ARG A 292 21.63 2.08 -26.57
C ARG A 292 21.24 3.54 -26.64
N HIS A 293 19.98 3.77 -27.01
CA HIS A 293 19.30 5.05 -26.87
C HIS A 293 18.14 4.91 -25.88
N LEU A 294 18.23 5.56 -24.73
CA LEU A 294 17.23 5.48 -23.68
C LEU A 294 16.56 6.84 -23.44
N VAL A 295 15.22 6.83 -23.41
CA VAL A 295 14.39 7.98 -23.08
C VAL A 295 13.71 7.71 -21.74
N VAL A 296 13.89 8.63 -20.78
CA VAL A 296 13.26 8.55 -19.46
C VAL A 296 12.54 9.84 -19.11
N ASP A 297 11.42 9.72 -18.42
CA ASP A 297 10.72 10.83 -17.78
C ASP A 297 11.04 10.82 -16.28
N ILE A 298 11.41 11.97 -15.71
CA ILE A 298 11.84 12.08 -14.32
C ILE A 298 10.98 13.10 -13.58
N ALA A 299 10.30 12.66 -12.53
CA ALA A 299 9.68 13.52 -11.52
C ALA A 299 10.58 13.59 -10.29
N VAL A 300 10.58 14.76 -9.64
CA VAL A 300 11.50 15.06 -8.54
C VAL A 300 10.71 15.48 -7.31
N GLY A 301 11.06 14.89 -6.16
CA GLY A 301 10.69 15.35 -4.84
C GLY A 301 11.91 15.92 -4.12
N ILE A 302 11.71 17.00 -3.37
CA ILE A 302 12.78 17.74 -2.70
C ILE A 302 12.42 17.88 -1.23
N GLY A 303 13.24 17.33 -0.34
CA GLY A 303 13.16 17.57 1.10
C GLY A 303 14.26 18.52 1.56
N GLN A 304 13.90 19.49 2.39
CA GLN A 304 14.87 20.35 3.06
C GLN A 304 15.46 19.59 4.26
N PRO A 305 16.78 19.64 4.51
CA PRO A 305 17.37 19.00 5.69
C PRO A 305 16.75 19.54 6.97
N SER A 306 16.70 18.69 8.00
CA SER A 306 16.32 19.11 9.35
C SER A 306 17.34 20.08 9.98
N ASP A 307 18.59 20.03 9.52
CA ASP A 307 19.68 20.86 10.03
C ASP A 307 20.04 21.95 9.00
N ASN A 308 19.73 23.20 9.34
CA ASN A 308 19.91 24.41 8.50
C ASN A 308 21.38 24.73 8.12
N ASP A 309 22.35 23.92 8.52
CA ASP A 309 23.78 24.17 8.32
C ASP A 309 24.37 23.48 7.07
N ASP A 310 23.56 22.72 6.33
CA ASP A 310 24.00 22.02 5.13
C ASP A 310 23.22 22.51 3.90
N ASP A 311 23.91 23.13 2.92
CA ASP A 311 23.34 23.61 1.65
C ASP A 311 22.91 22.45 0.70
N ARG A 312 22.73 21.23 1.24
CA ARG A 312 22.41 20.00 0.48
C ARG A 312 20.93 19.67 0.66
N PHE A 313 20.22 19.36 -0.43
CA PHE A 313 18.81 18.94 -0.36
C PHE A 313 18.68 17.43 -0.50
N ALA A 314 17.71 16.84 0.20
CA ALA A 314 17.33 15.45 -0.02
C ALA A 314 16.53 15.35 -1.32
N LEU A 315 17.06 14.64 -2.31
CA LEU A 315 16.44 14.46 -3.62
C LEU A 315 15.86 13.06 -3.75
N THR A 316 14.59 12.95 -4.11
CA THR A 316 13.99 11.69 -4.55
C THR A 316 13.57 11.83 -6.01
N GLU A 317 14.00 10.89 -6.84
CA GLU A 317 13.68 10.88 -8.26
C GLU A 317 12.87 9.63 -8.61
N LEU A 318 11.70 9.84 -9.19
CA LEU A 318 11.00 8.78 -9.89
C LEU A 318 11.45 8.79 -11.34
N ILE A 319 12.09 7.70 -11.77
CA ILE A 319 12.50 7.49 -13.16
C ILE A 319 11.49 6.57 -13.83
N TYR A 320 10.84 7.08 -14.87
CA TYR A 320 9.92 6.32 -15.68
C TYR A 320 10.54 6.06 -17.05
N PHE A 321 10.83 4.80 -17.35
CA PHE A 321 11.43 4.40 -18.62
C PHE A 321 10.40 4.47 -19.75
N ARG A 322 10.63 5.36 -20.73
CA ARG A 322 9.69 5.60 -21.84
C ARG A 322 10.05 4.80 -23.08
N TYR A 323 11.27 4.96 -23.58
CA TYR A 323 11.70 4.31 -24.81
C TYR A 323 13.09 3.71 -24.64
N LEU A 324 13.31 2.55 -25.24
CA LEU A 324 14.64 1.98 -25.45
C LEU A 324 14.78 1.65 -26.94
N ASP A 325 15.82 2.18 -27.56
CA ASP A 325 16.16 2.00 -28.98
C ASP A 325 14.98 2.34 -29.92
N GLY A 326 14.21 3.37 -29.56
CA GLY A 326 13.04 3.84 -30.31
C GLY A 326 11.75 3.06 -30.05
N VAL A 327 11.77 2.02 -29.20
CA VAL A 327 10.59 1.23 -28.84
C VAL A 327 9.98 1.74 -27.53
N ASP A 328 8.68 2.04 -27.52
CA ASP A 328 7.95 2.39 -26.30
C ASP A 328 7.89 1.17 -25.37
N LEU A 329 8.42 1.32 -24.15
CA LEU A 329 8.50 0.24 -23.18
C LEU A 329 7.14 -0.14 -22.56
N ASN A 330 6.11 0.68 -22.80
CA ASN A 330 4.71 0.40 -22.45
C ASN A 330 3.90 -0.22 -23.59
N ASP A 331 4.47 -0.37 -24.79
CA ASP A 331 3.81 -1.04 -25.92
C ASP A 331 4.19 -2.53 -25.89
N PRO A 332 3.34 -3.42 -25.34
CA PRO A 332 3.71 -4.83 -25.15
C PRO A 332 4.03 -5.52 -26.48
N ARG A 333 3.36 -5.13 -27.58
CA ARG A 333 3.57 -5.74 -28.90
C ARG A 333 4.92 -5.37 -29.49
N LYS A 334 5.31 -4.10 -29.41
CA LYS A 334 6.62 -3.69 -29.91
C LYS A 334 7.75 -4.22 -29.03
N LYS A 335 7.51 -4.29 -27.72
CA LYS A 335 8.46 -4.80 -26.74
C LYS A 335 8.82 -6.27 -26.95
N GLU A 336 7.92 -7.11 -27.47
CA GLU A 336 8.22 -8.52 -27.80
C GLU A 336 9.41 -8.67 -28.76
N SER A 337 9.62 -7.69 -29.64
CA SER A 337 10.74 -7.68 -30.60
C SER A 337 11.99 -6.96 -30.09
N LEU A 338 11.93 -6.30 -28.93
CA LEU A 338 13.01 -5.51 -28.38
C LEU A 338 13.92 -6.38 -27.51
N TYR A 339 15.19 -6.47 -27.90
CA TYR A 339 16.21 -7.07 -27.05
C TYR A 339 16.67 -6.09 -25.98
N VAL A 340 16.16 -6.25 -24.75
CA VAL A 340 16.50 -5.36 -23.62
C VAL A 340 17.89 -5.66 -23.03
N GLY A 341 18.30 -6.93 -22.97
CA GLY A 341 19.58 -7.33 -22.39
C GLY A 341 19.82 -6.76 -20.99
N THR A 342 21.03 -6.26 -20.74
CA THR A 342 21.43 -5.58 -19.50
C THR A 342 21.17 -4.07 -19.47
N ALA A 343 20.64 -3.48 -20.56
CA ALA A 343 20.59 -2.04 -20.78
C ALA A 343 20.02 -1.21 -19.62
N ILE A 344 18.88 -1.62 -19.03
CA ILE A 344 18.24 -0.87 -17.94
C ILE A 344 19.09 -0.92 -16.66
N LYS A 345 19.69 -2.08 -16.36
CA LYS A 345 20.55 -2.24 -15.20
C LYS A 345 21.83 -1.41 -15.37
N ASP A 346 22.46 -1.50 -16.53
CA ASP A 346 23.69 -0.77 -16.82
C ASP A 346 23.44 0.73 -16.82
N PHE A 347 22.29 1.19 -17.33
CA PHE A 347 21.89 2.60 -17.20
C PHE A 347 21.84 3.03 -15.73
N ILE A 348 21.17 2.27 -14.85
CA ILE A 348 21.09 2.60 -13.42
C ILE A 348 22.48 2.66 -12.79
N ASP A 349 23.35 1.72 -13.12
CA ASP A 349 24.72 1.64 -12.59
C ASP A 349 25.60 2.80 -13.12
N LEU A 350 25.41 3.22 -14.38
CA LEU A 350 26.20 4.27 -15.04
C LEU A 350 25.63 5.68 -14.86
N ARG A 351 24.37 5.84 -14.44
CA ARG A 351 23.62 7.10 -14.49
C ARG A 351 24.36 8.31 -13.90
N GLY A 352 25.06 8.13 -12.79
CA GLY A 352 25.83 9.20 -12.14
C GLY A 352 27.00 9.74 -12.95
N SER A 353 27.39 9.02 -14.01
CA SER A 353 28.50 9.35 -14.91
C SER A 353 28.05 9.65 -16.35
N LEU A 354 26.78 9.41 -16.68
CA LEU A 354 26.24 9.65 -18.01
C LEU A 354 25.80 11.12 -18.16
N GLU A 355 26.24 11.74 -19.25
CA GLU A 355 25.68 13.02 -19.70
C GLU A 355 24.44 12.76 -20.56
N SER A 356 23.35 13.49 -20.27
CA SER A 356 22.16 13.43 -21.11
C SER A 356 22.43 14.11 -22.45
N THR A 357 22.05 13.48 -23.55
CA THR A 357 22.16 14.07 -24.89
C THR A 357 21.11 15.16 -25.12
N SER A 358 19.99 15.12 -24.39
CA SER A 358 19.05 16.23 -24.32
C SER A 358 18.21 16.19 -23.05
N LYS A 359 17.66 17.36 -22.69
CA LYS A 359 16.76 17.56 -21.55
C LYS A 359 15.63 18.51 -21.97
N VAL A 360 14.38 18.08 -21.77
CA VAL A 360 13.19 18.88 -22.08
C VAL A 360 12.25 18.87 -20.88
N GLN A 361 11.74 20.04 -20.49
CA GLN A 361 10.71 20.11 -19.44
C GLN A 361 9.38 19.59 -19.98
N ILE A 362 8.70 18.75 -19.20
CA ILE A 362 7.39 18.18 -19.54
C ILE A 362 6.38 18.54 -18.44
N PRO A 363 5.11 18.81 -18.80
CA PRO A 363 4.10 19.27 -17.84
C PRO A 363 3.63 18.17 -16.90
N ARG A 364 3.84 16.89 -17.26
CA ARG A 364 3.33 15.73 -16.53
C ARG A 364 4.26 14.54 -16.70
N VAL A 365 4.69 13.95 -15.59
CA VAL A 365 5.33 12.63 -15.52
C VAL A 365 4.26 11.64 -15.04
N VAL A 366 3.77 10.80 -15.95
CA VAL A 366 2.68 9.86 -15.69
C VAL A 366 3.07 8.88 -14.58
N GLY A 367 2.17 8.70 -13.62
CA GLY A 367 2.38 7.79 -12.50
C GLY A 367 3.30 8.35 -11.42
N SER A 368 3.60 9.65 -11.42
CA SER A 368 4.40 10.24 -10.35
C SER A 368 3.66 10.29 -9.03
N ALA A 369 2.34 10.52 -9.06
CA ALA A 369 1.47 10.56 -7.89
C ALA A 369 2.10 11.30 -6.71
N ALA A 370 2.62 12.50 -7.01
CA ALA A 370 3.26 13.36 -6.05
C ALA A 370 2.23 13.89 -5.06
N MET A 371 2.56 13.83 -3.77
CA MET A 371 1.76 14.45 -2.72
C MET A 371 2.29 15.85 -2.43
N ALA A 372 1.42 16.86 -2.43
CA ALA A 372 1.83 18.22 -2.12
C ALA A 372 2.13 18.35 -0.62
N MET A 373 3.35 18.69 -0.25
CA MET A 373 3.70 19.03 1.14
C MET A 373 3.77 20.54 1.30
N SER A 374 4.07 21.01 2.52
CA SER A 374 4.07 22.44 2.83
C SER A 374 5.20 23.22 2.14
N ASP A 375 6.30 22.55 1.81
CA ASP A 375 7.47 23.10 1.13
C ASP A 375 7.56 22.68 -0.35
N HIS A 376 7.43 21.39 -0.64
CA HIS A 376 7.65 20.81 -1.97
C HIS A 376 6.75 19.58 -2.24
N ASN A 377 6.91 18.97 -3.42
CA ASN A 377 6.27 17.70 -3.72
C ASN A 377 7.02 16.54 -3.07
N TYR A 378 6.30 15.65 -2.40
CA TYR A 378 6.81 14.38 -1.93
C TYR A 378 6.54 13.29 -2.96
N ILE A 379 7.61 12.68 -3.48
CA ILE A 379 7.56 11.48 -4.31
C ILE A 379 7.64 10.27 -3.39
N VAL A 380 6.50 9.60 -3.22
CA VAL A 380 6.35 8.45 -2.33
C VAL A 380 7.10 7.25 -2.91
N ALA A 381 8.15 6.82 -2.23
CA ALA A 381 8.92 5.62 -2.56
C ALA A 381 9.48 4.90 -1.31
N PRO A 382 8.65 4.60 -0.29
CA PRO A 382 9.12 3.95 0.94
C PRO A 382 9.55 2.51 0.67
N GLN A 383 10.67 2.08 1.27
CA GLN A 383 11.09 0.67 1.25
C GLN A 383 10.39 -0.15 2.34
N SER A 384 10.14 0.49 3.48
CA SER A 384 9.44 -0.04 4.64
C SER A 384 8.70 1.11 5.31
N ILE A 385 7.55 0.84 5.91
CA ILE A 385 6.79 1.87 6.62
C ILE A 385 6.57 1.52 8.08
N ALA A 386 6.23 2.54 8.87
CA ALA A 386 5.84 2.41 10.28
C ALA A 386 6.88 1.67 11.14
N ALA A 387 8.17 1.89 10.89
CA ALA A 387 9.27 1.14 11.50
C ALA A 387 9.15 -0.38 11.30
N ASN A 388 8.90 -0.83 10.06
CA ASN A 388 8.56 -2.22 9.72
C ASN A 388 7.23 -2.71 10.34
N GLY A 389 6.27 -1.80 10.49
CA GLY A 389 4.90 -2.11 10.91
C GLY A 389 4.00 -2.50 9.75
N THR A 390 2.73 -2.78 10.06
CA THR A 390 1.68 -3.06 9.06
C THR A 390 0.50 -2.11 9.24
N PRO A 391 0.66 -0.81 8.92
CA PRO A 391 -0.35 0.20 9.19
C PRO A 391 -1.50 0.15 8.19
N ILE A 392 -2.59 0.83 8.55
CA ILE A 392 -3.65 1.23 7.62
C ILE A 392 -3.31 2.63 7.10
N ILE A 393 -3.37 2.80 5.78
CA ILE A 393 -3.18 4.10 5.14
C ILE A 393 -4.55 4.63 4.70
N PHE A 394 -4.93 5.83 5.12
CA PHE A 394 -6.12 6.51 4.65
C PHE A 394 -5.71 7.79 3.92
N ASN A 395 -5.64 7.73 2.59
CA ASN A 395 -5.21 8.84 1.77
C ASN A 395 -6.41 9.56 1.14
N ASN A 396 -6.81 10.68 1.74
CA ASN A 396 -7.96 11.46 1.32
C ASN A 396 -7.68 12.34 0.09
N ALA A 397 -6.48 12.28 -0.48
CA ALA A 397 -6.11 13.05 -1.65
C ALA A 397 -6.74 12.53 -2.95
N CYS A 398 -6.90 13.41 -3.93
CA CYS A 398 -7.38 13.09 -5.28
C CYS A 398 -6.50 12.04 -5.96
N VAL A 399 -7.12 11.11 -6.71
CA VAL A 399 -6.46 10.07 -7.53
C VAL A 399 -5.38 9.26 -6.79
N SER A 400 -5.40 9.29 -5.45
CA SER A 400 -4.38 8.74 -4.58
C SER A 400 -4.32 7.22 -4.61
N TRP A 401 -5.35 6.54 -5.11
CA TRP A 401 -5.35 5.08 -5.18
C TRP A 401 -4.44 4.54 -6.28
N ARG A 402 -4.35 5.22 -7.43
CA ARG A 402 -3.76 4.66 -8.66
C ARG A 402 -2.36 4.07 -8.47
N GLU A 403 -1.42 4.88 -8.00
CA GLU A 403 -0.01 4.48 -7.82
C GLU A 403 0.33 4.22 -6.36
N LEU A 404 -0.14 5.08 -5.46
CA LEU A 404 0.29 5.05 -4.07
C LEU A 404 -0.23 3.81 -3.34
N SER A 405 -1.41 3.29 -3.70
CA SER A 405 -1.91 2.07 -3.07
C SER A 405 -0.97 0.88 -3.30
N GLY A 406 -0.49 0.69 -4.53
CA GLY A 406 0.51 -0.34 -4.84
C GLY A 406 1.81 -0.14 -4.06
N ARG A 407 2.32 1.10 -4.01
CA ARG A 407 3.58 1.42 -3.30
C ARG A 407 3.49 1.18 -1.79
N PHE A 408 2.43 1.64 -1.14
CA PHE A 408 2.23 1.43 0.29
C PHE A 408 1.94 -0.02 0.64
N MET A 409 1.13 -0.72 -0.16
CA MET A 409 0.88 -2.15 0.04
C MET A 409 2.16 -2.96 -0.10
N PHE A 410 3.03 -2.63 -1.07
CA PHE A 410 4.35 -3.24 -1.22
C PHE A 410 5.27 -2.95 -0.03
N ALA A 411 5.25 -1.72 0.48
CA ALA A 411 6.07 -1.31 1.62
C ALA A 411 5.60 -1.90 2.97
N GLY A 412 4.49 -2.64 2.99
CA GLY A 412 4.02 -3.39 4.15
C GLY A 412 2.66 -2.97 4.72
N ALA A 413 1.96 -2.01 4.11
CA ALA A 413 0.63 -1.64 4.57
C ALA A 413 -0.34 -2.83 4.54
N ARG A 414 -1.14 -2.99 5.59
CA ARG A 414 -2.18 -4.05 5.64
C ARG A 414 -3.47 -3.64 4.94
N ALA A 415 -3.69 -2.34 4.83
CA ALA A 415 -4.76 -1.77 4.04
C ALA A 415 -4.40 -0.37 3.54
N TYR A 416 -4.96 -0.01 2.39
CA TYR A 416 -4.87 1.33 1.82
C TYR A 416 -6.25 1.78 1.38
N VAL A 417 -6.67 2.97 1.79
CA VAL A 417 -7.88 3.63 1.30
C VAL A 417 -7.46 4.86 0.53
N GLY A 418 -7.94 5.01 -0.70
CA GLY A 418 -7.67 6.20 -1.51
C GLY A 418 -8.69 6.40 -2.60
N THR A 419 -8.55 7.49 -3.35
CA THR A 419 -9.52 7.87 -4.39
C THR A 419 -9.02 7.51 -5.79
N ILE A 420 -9.90 7.05 -6.67
CA ILE A 420 -9.57 6.72 -8.07
C ILE A 420 -9.83 7.88 -9.05
N VAL A 421 -10.68 8.82 -8.64
CA VAL A 421 -11.01 10.04 -9.37
C VAL A 421 -10.82 11.25 -8.44
N PRO A 422 -10.72 12.46 -8.99
CA PRO A 422 -10.75 13.67 -8.18
C PRO A 422 -12.02 13.76 -7.31
N VAL A 423 -11.84 14.29 -6.11
CA VAL A 423 -12.90 14.52 -5.11
C VAL A 423 -12.88 15.97 -4.66
N LEU A 424 -14.05 16.51 -4.30
CA LEU A 424 -14.12 17.83 -3.68
C LEU A 424 -13.76 17.74 -2.19
N ASP A 425 -13.11 18.77 -1.64
CA ASP A 425 -12.74 18.84 -0.22
C ASP A 425 -13.92 18.49 0.70
N ALA A 426 -15.11 19.03 0.45
CA ALA A 426 -16.30 18.75 1.25
C ALA A 426 -16.76 17.27 1.18
N GLU A 427 -16.65 16.63 0.01
CA GLU A 427 -16.99 15.21 -0.14
C GLU A 427 -15.99 14.33 0.61
N ALA A 428 -14.71 14.67 0.48
CA ALA A 428 -13.62 13.96 1.12
C ALA A 428 -13.72 14.05 2.64
N SER A 429 -14.05 15.25 3.13
CA SER A 429 -14.31 15.54 4.54
C SER A 429 -15.41 14.67 5.13
N GLU A 430 -16.54 14.60 4.43
CA GLU A 430 -17.73 13.91 4.90
C GLU A 430 -17.53 12.38 4.91
N VAL A 431 -16.87 11.83 3.89
CA VAL A 431 -16.53 10.39 3.84
C VAL A 431 -15.61 10.03 4.99
N ALA A 432 -14.51 10.76 5.18
CA ALA A 432 -13.56 10.50 6.26
C ALA A 432 -14.25 10.57 7.64
N THR A 433 -15.03 11.63 7.87
CA THR A 433 -15.76 11.83 9.13
C THR A 433 -16.71 10.65 9.43
N ARG A 434 -17.45 10.16 8.43
CA ARG A 434 -18.37 9.02 8.60
C ARG A 434 -17.63 7.72 8.87
N VAL A 435 -16.50 7.47 8.20
CA VAL A 435 -15.65 6.30 8.45
C VAL A 435 -15.13 6.30 9.89
N PHE A 436 -14.53 7.40 10.34
CA PHE A 436 -13.88 7.46 11.65
C PHE A 436 -14.85 7.65 12.83
N ARG A 437 -16.08 8.11 12.59
CA ARG A 437 -17.11 8.26 13.63
C ARG A 437 -18.20 7.20 13.55
N LYS A 438 -19.09 7.31 12.56
CA LYS A 438 -20.34 6.55 12.46
C LYS A 438 -20.12 5.08 12.13
N HIS A 439 -19.09 4.77 11.34
CA HIS A 439 -18.82 3.41 10.87
C HIS A 439 -17.55 2.79 11.45
N TYR A 440 -16.99 3.42 12.48
CA TYR A 440 -15.85 2.89 13.22
C TYR A 440 -16.12 1.46 13.73
N GLY A 441 -15.12 0.60 13.70
CA GLY A 441 -15.23 -0.80 14.14
C GLY A 441 -15.82 -1.78 13.12
N LYS A 442 -16.49 -1.30 12.06
CA LYS A 442 -16.90 -2.15 10.94
C LYS A 442 -15.67 -2.62 10.15
N PRO A 443 -15.76 -3.73 9.41
CA PRO A 443 -14.78 -4.04 8.37
C PRO A 443 -14.60 -2.82 7.45
N LEU A 444 -13.37 -2.49 7.10
CA LEU A 444 -12.99 -1.24 6.46
C LEU A 444 -13.72 -1.05 5.12
N ALA A 445 -13.86 -2.14 4.34
CA ALA A 445 -14.65 -2.14 3.10
C ALA A 445 -16.11 -1.71 3.34
N HIS A 446 -16.74 -2.22 4.41
CA HIS A 446 -18.11 -1.84 4.78
C HIS A 446 -18.19 -0.41 5.32
N ALA A 447 -17.18 0.02 6.09
CA ALA A 447 -17.14 1.37 6.62
C ALA A 447 -17.06 2.42 5.51
N VAL A 448 -16.14 2.21 4.55
CA VAL A 448 -15.95 3.09 3.39
C VAL A 448 -17.15 3.01 2.45
N TRP A 449 -17.66 1.81 2.15
CA TRP A 449 -18.84 1.66 1.30
C TRP A 449 -20.08 2.36 1.89
N ALA A 450 -20.36 2.16 3.18
CA ALA A 450 -21.49 2.82 3.85
C ALA A 450 -21.32 4.34 3.89
N ALA A 451 -20.11 4.84 4.19
CA ALA A 451 -19.83 6.26 4.17
C ALA A 451 -20.09 6.86 2.78
N GLN A 452 -19.56 6.23 1.72
CA GLN A 452 -19.77 6.69 0.35
C GLN A 452 -21.26 6.66 -0.05
N ASN A 453 -22.02 5.62 0.29
CA ASN A 453 -23.45 5.58 -0.02
C ASN A 453 -24.22 6.71 0.66
N GLU A 454 -23.83 7.08 1.88
CA GLU A 454 -24.48 8.18 2.59
C GLU A 454 -24.09 9.56 2.03
N VAL A 455 -22.89 9.72 1.47
CA VAL A 455 -22.43 10.98 0.83
C VAL A 455 -22.97 11.12 -0.59
N TYR A 456 -22.92 10.06 -1.38
CA TYR A 456 -23.20 10.09 -2.82
C TYR A 456 -24.61 9.58 -3.20
N GLY A 457 -25.38 9.05 -2.24
CA GLY A 457 -26.74 8.55 -2.48
C GLY A 457 -26.79 7.47 -3.55
N ASP A 458 -27.74 7.56 -4.48
CA ASP A 458 -27.93 6.57 -5.55
C ASP A 458 -27.03 6.79 -6.78
N ALA A 459 -26.13 7.78 -6.76
CA ALA A 459 -25.22 8.04 -7.88
C ALA A 459 -24.27 6.84 -8.11
N ALA A 460 -23.87 6.57 -9.35
CA ALA A 460 -22.87 5.53 -9.63
C ALA A 460 -21.47 5.88 -9.09
N ARG A 461 -21.17 7.18 -8.94
CA ARG A 461 -19.85 7.68 -8.52
C ARG A 461 -19.51 7.23 -7.10
N ARG A 462 -18.45 6.44 -6.98
CA ARG A 462 -17.85 5.96 -5.73
C ARG A 462 -16.32 6.08 -5.81
N PRO A 463 -15.75 7.24 -5.43
CA PRO A 463 -14.35 7.52 -5.67
C PRO A 463 -13.39 6.68 -4.82
N TYR A 464 -13.79 6.23 -3.64
CA TYR A 464 -12.90 5.52 -2.72
C TYR A 464 -12.84 4.03 -3.02
N VAL A 465 -11.61 3.53 -3.06
CA VAL A 465 -11.29 2.12 -3.18
C VAL A 465 -10.49 1.70 -1.94
N VAL A 466 -10.79 0.51 -1.43
CA VAL A 466 -10.08 -0.13 -0.32
C VAL A 466 -9.20 -1.24 -0.87
N SER A 467 -7.89 -1.13 -0.72
CA SER A 467 -6.94 -2.22 -0.94
C SER A 467 -6.60 -2.91 0.38
N GLY A 468 -6.43 -4.23 0.36
CA GLY A 468 -6.15 -5.06 1.54
C GLY A 468 -7.14 -6.20 1.72
N VAL A 469 -6.93 -7.01 2.75
CA VAL A 469 -7.82 -8.14 3.04
C VAL A 469 -9.16 -7.66 3.60
N TYR A 470 -10.23 -8.42 3.37
CA TYR A 470 -11.58 -8.06 3.77
C TYR A 470 -11.78 -7.84 5.28
N PRO A 471 -11.20 -8.66 6.19
CA PRO A 471 -11.47 -8.54 7.62
C PRO A 471 -10.88 -7.29 8.31
N GLN A 472 -10.07 -6.50 7.61
CA GLN A 472 -9.42 -5.31 8.18
C GLN A 472 -10.42 -4.38 8.83
N LYS A 473 -10.14 -3.87 10.04
CA LYS A 473 -11.02 -2.90 10.72
C LYS A 473 -10.26 -1.89 11.54
N LEU A 474 -10.88 -0.72 11.73
CA LEU A 474 -10.44 0.27 12.69
C LEU A 474 -10.94 -0.15 14.09
N ARG A 475 -10.04 -0.71 14.91
CA ARG A 475 -10.32 -1.10 16.30
C ARG A 475 -9.26 -0.53 17.23
N ALA A 476 -9.64 0.05 18.35
CA ALA A 476 -8.70 0.45 19.40
C ALA A 476 -8.48 -0.71 20.38
N SER A 477 -7.30 -0.78 20.98
CA SER A 477 -6.98 -1.74 22.03
C SER A 477 -6.55 -1.00 23.30
N ALA A 478 -7.05 -1.42 24.46
CA ALA A 478 -6.57 -0.87 25.72
C ALA A 478 -5.16 -1.42 26.02
N GLN A 479 -4.15 -0.57 25.92
CA GLN A 479 -2.76 -0.90 26.23
C GLN A 479 -1.95 0.35 26.59
N ASP A 480 -0.76 0.15 27.15
CA ASP A 480 0.25 1.20 27.35
C ASP A 480 0.89 1.60 26.01
N THR A 481 0.09 2.26 25.16
CA THR A 481 0.54 2.72 23.84
C THR A 481 1.78 3.62 23.93
N PRO A 482 1.85 4.62 24.83
CA PRO A 482 3.04 5.46 24.91
C PRO A 482 4.31 4.68 25.25
N GLY A 483 4.25 3.77 26.23
CA GLY A 483 5.39 2.94 26.58
C GLY A 483 5.78 1.95 25.47
N ILE A 484 4.81 1.41 24.72
CA ILE A 484 5.08 0.56 23.55
C ILE A 484 5.83 1.34 22.48
N VAL A 485 5.37 2.55 22.14
CA VAL A 485 6.01 3.41 21.14
C VAL A 485 7.43 3.77 21.57
N LEU A 486 7.61 4.23 22.81
CA LEU A 486 8.93 4.59 23.32
C LEU A 486 9.91 3.40 23.27
N ARG A 487 9.46 2.20 23.67
CA ARG A 487 10.28 0.98 23.58
C ARG A 487 10.67 0.67 22.14
N ARG A 488 9.76 0.84 21.18
CA ARG A 488 10.02 0.59 19.76
C ARG A 488 11.01 1.60 19.19
N LEU A 489 10.82 2.90 19.46
CA LEU A 489 11.77 3.95 19.08
C LEU A 489 13.18 3.66 19.62
N GLN A 490 13.30 3.27 20.89
CA GLN A 490 14.57 2.91 21.50
C GLN A 490 15.20 1.64 20.90
N GLN A 491 14.38 0.63 20.55
CA GLN A 491 14.86 -0.61 19.92
C GLN A 491 15.41 -0.34 18.52
N GLU A 492 14.65 0.37 17.69
CA GLU A 492 15.05 0.73 16.33
C GLU A 492 16.26 1.65 16.33
N GLY A 493 16.30 2.66 17.20
CA GLY A 493 17.46 3.54 17.35
C GLY A 493 18.75 2.78 17.67
N ARG A 494 18.68 1.76 18.55
CA ARG A 494 19.82 0.87 18.82
C ARG A 494 20.20 0.02 17.59
N ALA A 495 19.22 -0.53 16.88
CA ALA A 495 19.48 -1.36 15.70
C ALA A 495 20.17 -0.55 14.59
N TRP A 496 19.69 0.67 14.31
CA TRP A 496 20.28 1.56 13.31
C TRP A 496 21.67 2.06 13.73
N SER A 497 21.89 2.37 15.00
CA SER A 497 23.22 2.70 15.52
C SER A 497 24.23 1.56 15.33
N GLN A 498 23.82 0.33 15.62
CA GLN A 498 24.65 -0.85 15.41
C GLN A 498 24.94 -1.09 13.93
N ARG A 499 23.94 -0.91 13.05
CA ARG A 499 24.10 -1.01 11.60
C ARG A 499 25.09 0.02 11.07
N ALA A 500 24.96 1.28 11.46
CA ALA A 500 25.87 2.35 11.07
C ALA A 500 27.32 2.03 11.47
N ASN A 501 27.53 1.53 12.69
CA ASN A 501 28.85 1.12 13.17
C ASN A 501 29.42 -0.07 12.38
N LYS A 502 28.59 -1.06 12.05
CA LYS A 502 28.99 -2.21 11.22
C LYS A 502 29.37 -1.80 9.81
N GLU A 503 28.59 -0.93 9.18
CA GLU A 503 28.84 -0.40 7.83
C GLU A 503 30.13 0.44 7.80
N LEU A 504 30.35 1.27 8.82
CA LEU A 504 31.60 2.03 8.99
C LEU A 504 32.81 1.11 9.15
N ALA A 505 32.71 0.08 10.00
CA ALA A 505 33.74 -0.94 10.17
C ALA A 505 34.00 -1.75 8.89
N SER A 506 33.01 -1.83 7.98
CA SER A 506 33.14 -2.48 6.66
C SER A 506 33.60 -1.52 5.55
N HIS A 507 34.04 -0.31 5.90
CA HIS A 507 34.46 0.74 4.96
C HIS A 507 33.37 1.23 3.99
N LEU A 508 32.09 1.09 4.35
CA LEU A 508 30.94 1.58 3.56
C LEU A 508 30.48 2.95 4.05
N ALA A 509 31.32 3.99 3.89
CA ALA A 509 31.12 5.30 4.50
C ALA A 509 29.75 5.94 4.19
N HIS A 510 29.29 5.92 2.93
CA HIS A 510 28.01 6.52 2.54
C HIS A 510 26.80 5.74 3.09
N ALA A 511 26.92 4.42 3.22
CA ALA A 511 25.86 3.62 3.85
C ALA A 511 25.80 3.92 5.36
N ALA A 512 26.96 3.99 6.01
CA ALA A 512 27.06 4.33 7.43
C ALA A 512 26.51 5.73 7.75
N GLU A 513 26.73 6.71 6.88
CA GLU A 513 26.15 8.06 7.00
C GLU A 513 24.62 8.03 6.95
N ARG A 514 24.03 7.33 5.96
CA ARG A 514 22.57 7.14 5.90
C ARG A 514 22.01 6.43 7.12
N SER A 515 22.65 5.33 7.54
CA SER A 515 22.22 4.60 8.75
C SER A 515 22.35 5.43 10.02
N ARG A 516 23.32 6.36 10.08
CA ARG A 516 23.48 7.29 11.20
C ARG A 516 22.40 8.36 11.21
N HIS A 517 22.05 8.94 10.06
CA HIS A 517 20.93 9.87 9.94
C HIS A 517 19.64 9.29 10.52
N VAL A 518 19.35 8.03 10.19
CA VAL A 518 18.19 7.30 10.74
C VAL A 518 18.32 7.08 12.25
N ALA A 519 19.51 6.73 12.75
CA ALA A 519 19.74 6.60 14.19
C ALA A 519 19.53 7.93 14.94
N ASP A 520 19.95 9.05 14.34
CA ASP A 520 19.78 10.39 14.89
C ASP A 520 18.31 10.80 14.92
N TYR A 521 17.52 10.44 13.90
CA TYR A 521 16.05 10.58 13.93
C TYR A 521 15.45 9.91 15.18
N TYR A 522 15.76 8.63 15.42
CA TYR A 522 15.25 7.93 16.60
C TYR A 522 15.73 8.55 17.92
N ALA A 523 16.97 9.04 17.97
CA ALA A 523 17.50 9.71 19.16
C ALA A 523 16.74 11.01 19.46
N ARG A 524 16.42 11.80 18.43
CA ARG A 524 15.58 13.01 18.56
C ARG A 524 14.18 12.67 19.04
N GLU A 525 13.53 11.67 18.45
CA GLU A 525 12.18 11.24 18.86
C GLU A 525 12.13 10.73 20.30
N VAL A 526 13.14 9.96 20.74
CA VAL A 526 13.24 9.51 22.14
C VAL A 526 13.48 10.69 23.09
N ALA A 527 14.32 11.66 22.71
CA ALA A 527 14.60 12.84 23.53
C ALA A 527 13.39 13.79 23.65
N ALA A 528 12.59 13.90 22.58
CA ALA A 528 11.38 14.69 22.54
C ALA A 528 10.16 13.99 23.17
N TRP A 529 10.27 12.69 23.53
CA TRP A 529 9.15 11.91 24.03
C TRP A 529 8.62 12.48 25.37
N PRO A 530 7.34 12.89 25.46
CA PRO A 530 6.83 13.56 26.65
C PRO A 530 6.89 12.67 27.90
N ALA A 531 7.57 13.13 28.94
CA ALA A 531 7.63 12.44 30.23
C ALA A 531 6.24 12.26 30.86
N SER A 532 5.28 13.14 30.56
CA SER A 532 3.89 13.09 31.03
C SER A 532 3.06 11.94 30.44
N LEU A 533 3.51 11.33 29.34
CA LEU A 533 2.87 10.16 28.73
C LEU A 533 3.43 8.83 29.27
N GLY A 534 4.56 8.87 29.97
CA GLY A 534 5.15 7.72 30.66
C GLY A 534 4.57 7.58 32.06
N GLY A 535 3.45 6.87 32.20
CA GLY A 535 2.92 6.51 33.51
C GLY A 535 3.81 5.46 34.18
N ASP A 536 4.31 5.80 35.38
CA ASP A 536 5.03 4.89 36.27
C ASP A 536 4.16 3.65 36.57
N ALA A 537 4.57 2.47 36.10
CA ALA A 537 3.82 1.22 36.18
C ALA A 537 3.73 0.61 37.61
N SER A 538 4.01 1.40 38.65
CA SER A 538 4.12 0.92 40.04
C SER A 538 3.04 1.43 40.99
N ALA A 539 2.10 2.27 40.55
CA ALA A 539 1.14 2.90 41.47
C ALA A 539 -0.32 2.92 40.95
N GLN A 540 -0.96 1.76 40.75
CA GLN A 540 -2.43 1.69 40.65
C GLN A 540 -3.02 0.45 41.33
N THR A 541 -3.07 0.49 42.66
CA THR A 541 -4.15 -0.15 43.44
C THR A 541 -4.76 0.90 44.37
N GLN A 542 -5.66 1.72 43.83
CA GLN A 542 -6.71 2.38 44.62
C GLN A 542 -7.82 2.91 43.69
N SER A 543 -9.05 2.70 44.12
CA SER A 543 -10.32 2.98 43.44
C SER A 543 -10.52 4.48 43.10
N PRO A 544 -11.48 4.83 42.21
CA PRO A 544 -11.45 6.08 41.46
C PRO A 544 -11.99 7.27 42.26
N PRO A 545 -11.49 8.48 42.00
CA PRO A 545 -12.31 9.67 42.04
C PRO A 545 -12.46 10.30 40.64
N ASP A 546 -13.32 11.30 40.63
CA ASP A 546 -14.08 11.84 39.51
C ASP A 546 -13.32 12.37 38.29
N ARG A 547 -14.12 12.48 37.23
CA ARG A 547 -13.85 13.08 35.91
C ARG A 547 -13.03 14.37 36.00
N ASP A 548 -11.87 14.35 35.36
CA ASP A 548 -11.35 15.47 34.58
C ASP A 548 -10.52 14.91 33.42
N VAL A 549 -10.88 15.31 32.20
CA VAL A 549 -10.22 14.93 30.94
C VAL A 549 -9.02 15.87 30.75
N PRO A 550 -7.78 15.38 30.57
CA PRO A 550 -6.66 16.26 30.24
C PRO A 550 -6.81 16.81 28.81
N GLY A 551 -6.67 18.12 28.68
CA GLY A 551 -6.81 18.86 27.43
C GLY A 551 -5.75 18.51 26.38
N VAL A 552 -6.19 18.63 25.13
CA VAL A 552 -5.37 18.55 23.92
C VAL A 552 -4.26 19.61 23.99
N ALA A 553 -3.00 19.19 24.04
CA ALA A 553 -1.86 20.08 23.89
C ALA A 553 -1.61 20.33 22.40
N PHE A 554 -1.99 21.51 21.92
CA PHE A 554 -1.49 22.07 20.67
C PHE A 554 -0.28 22.95 21.00
N GLU A 555 0.92 22.53 20.63
CA GLU A 555 2.09 23.42 20.69
C GLU A 555 2.08 24.37 19.48
N SER A 556 1.74 25.63 19.74
CA SER A 556 1.93 26.72 18.79
C SER A 556 3.30 27.36 19.02
N GLY A 557 4.29 27.01 18.19
CA GLY A 557 5.59 27.67 18.17
C GLY A 557 5.70 28.69 17.03
N ALA A 558 5.48 29.97 17.31
CA ALA A 558 6.13 31.11 16.63
C ALA A 558 5.69 32.44 17.26
N ALA A 559 6.52 33.00 18.13
CA ALA A 559 6.37 34.37 18.61
C ALA A 559 6.72 35.36 17.47
N ILE A 560 5.69 35.94 16.84
CA ILE A 560 5.85 37.08 15.94
C ILE A 560 6.08 38.34 16.80
N ARG A 561 7.31 38.85 16.82
CA ARG A 561 7.60 40.21 17.30
C ARG A 561 7.00 41.22 16.33
N ARG A 562 6.02 42.01 16.79
CA ARG A 562 5.56 43.22 16.10
C ARG A 562 6.67 44.29 16.12
N PRO A 563 6.95 44.99 15.01
CA PRO A 563 7.73 46.22 15.07
C PRO A 563 6.86 47.36 15.66
N PRO A 564 7.46 48.34 16.36
CA PRO A 564 6.72 49.45 16.93
C PRO A 564 6.29 50.42 15.82
N SER A 565 5.01 50.77 15.85
CA SER A 565 4.47 51.94 15.18
C SER A 565 5.11 53.21 15.74
N ASN A 566 5.59 54.10 14.87
CA ASN A 566 5.58 55.55 15.10
C ASN A 566 5.82 56.31 13.78
N VAL A 567 4.82 57.15 13.46
CA VAL A 567 4.76 58.32 12.55
C VAL A 567 5.16 58.13 11.08
#